data_AF-A0A2B0U2K9-F1
#
_entry.id   AF-A0A2B0U2K9-F1
#
_cell.length_a   1.000
_cell.length_b   1.000
_cell.length_c   1.000
_cell.angle_alpha   90.00
_cell.angle_beta   90.00
_cell.angle_gamma   90.00
#
_symmetry.space_group_name_H-M   'P 1'
#
loop_
_entity.id
_entity.type
_entity.pdbx_description
1 polymer ?
#
loop_
_entity_poly.entity_id
_entity_poly.type
_entity_poly.pdbx_seq_one_letter_code
_entity_poly.pdbx_strand_id
1 'polypeptide(L)'
;MEVTIQFIISILGIICLGALPKLFYGFELRASTYIQSLKEVFVNLMDISNLQYVRGKFLFPQLFVHYKETIVIFLAAFFISLFVAFCIVYVIMSSSPRIQHRIKSFLIFLESIPDILLILGSQILVIWFFKQTGFLPFQIAAIGGESIRGLPIFCLSIPTTILFVKILVLRFENELEKDYVLFAKAKGLDRFHILNRHILRNVLLSTLFFAKTNIFFMLSNLYIIEWIFNTSGIFMFLKSYEGIRVEVFIVSVLLIYIPIFILFKLFHYLIPAAMKERL
;
A
#
# COMPACT_ATOMS: atom_id res chain seq x y z
N MET A 1 -19.29 20.70 -0.08
CA MET A 1 -20.30 19.95 -0.85
C MET A 1 -19.67 18.81 -1.65
N GLU A 2 -18.65 19.07 -2.49
CA GLU A 2 -18.00 18.01 -3.29
C GLU A 2 -17.38 16.87 -2.47
N VAL A 3 -16.73 17.15 -1.34
CA VAL A 3 -16.07 16.10 -0.54
C VAL A 3 -17.06 15.11 0.04
N THR A 4 -18.17 15.61 0.59
CA THR A 4 -19.25 14.78 1.16
C THR A 4 -19.88 13.90 0.07
N ILE A 5 -20.11 14.45 -1.12
CA ILE A 5 -20.65 13.71 -2.26
C ILE A 5 -19.67 12.61 -2.70
N GLN A 6 -18.37 12.92 -2.83
CA GLN A 6 -17.35 11.92 -3.18
C GLN A 6 -17.26 10.79 -2.16
N PHE A 7 -17.38 11.12 -0.87
CA PHE A 7 -17.37 10.12 0.20
C PHE A 7 -18.58 9.19 0.11
N ILE A 8 -19.79 9.74 -0.04
CA ILE A 8 -21.03 8.98 -0.16
C ILE A 8 -21.00 8.08 -1.40
N ILE A 9 -20.61 8.63 -2.57
CA ILE A 9 -20.49 7.85 -3.81
C ILE A 9 -19.49 6.71 -3.66
N SER A 10 -18.37 6.94 -2.97
CA SER A 10 -17.37 5.89 -2.74
C SER A 10 -17.90 4.79 -1.83
N ILE A 11 -18.62 5.12 -0.76
CA ILE A 11 -19.25 4.13 0.12
C ILE A 11 -20.29 3.31 -0.65
N LEU A 12 -21.16 3.97 -1.42
CA LEU A 12 -22.15 3.29 -2.27
C LEU A 12 -21.46 2.39 -3.30
N GLY A 13 -20.37 2.87 -3.90
CA GLY A 13 -19.55 2.07 -4.82
C GLY A 13 -18.96 0.83 -4.16
N ILE A 14 -18.43 0.94 -2.95
CA ILE A 14 -17.90 -0.19 -2.17
C ILE A 14 -19.03 -1.20 -1.86
N ILE A 15 -20.21 -0.72 -1.49
CA ILE A 15 -21.37 -1.59 -1.18
C ILE A 15 -21.81 -2.34 -2.44
N CYS A 16 -21.99 -1.64 -3.56
CA CYS A 16 -22.38 -2.23 -4.84
C CYS A 16 -21.36 -3.26 -5.34
N LEU A 17 -20.07 -2.90 -5.34
CA LEU A 17 -19.00 -3.80 -5.79
C LEU A 17 -18.81 -4.98 -4.84
N GLY A 18 -18.94 -4.78 -3.52
CA GLY A 18 -18.83 -5.84 -2.53
C GLY A 18 -19.94 -6.88 -2.66
N ALA A 19 -21.14 -6.47 -3.03
CA ALA A 19 -22.27 -7.38 -3.28
C ALA A 19 -22.24 -8.03 -4.68
N LEU A 20 -21.35 -7.58 -5.58
CA LEU A 20 -21.30 -8.02 -6.98
C LEU A 20 -21.21 -9.54 -7.16
N PRO A 21 -20.46 -10.31 -6.35
CA PRO A 21 -20.43 -11.77 -6.49
C PRO A 21 -21.82 -12.44 -6.37
N LYS A 22 -22.77 -11.83 -5.64
CA LYS A 22 -24.15 -12.36 -5.49
C LYS A 22 -25.03 -12.16 -6.72
N LEU A 23 -24.56 -11.38 -7.70
CA LEU A 23 -25.19 -11.25 -9.01
C LEU A 23 -25.00 -12.51 -9.85
N PHE A 24 -23.90 -13.24 -9.63
CA PHE A 24 -23.51 -14.39 -10.44
C PHE A 24 -23.80 -15.69 -9.67
N TYR A 25 -24.64 -16.55 -10.24
CA TYR A 25 -24.81 -17.91 -9.77
C TYR A 25 -24.34 -18.86 -10.88
N GLY A 26 -23.07 -19.24 -10.83
CA GLY A 26 -22.40 -19.85 -11.98
C GLY A 26 -22.32 -18.85 -13.15
N PHE A 27 -22.92 -19.19 -14.29
CA PHE A 27 -22.99 -18.32 -15.46
C PHE A 27 -24.31 -17.53 -15.56
N GLU A 28 -25.26 -17.74 -14.62
CA GLU A 28 -26.54 -17.04 -14.63
C GLU A 28 -26.47 -15.72 -13.87
N LEU A 29 -27.01 -14.66 -14.48
CA LEU A 29 -27.19 -13.36 -13.85
C LEU A 29 -28.52 -13.34 -13.07
N ARG A 30 -28.45 -13.20 -11.75
CA ARG A 30 -29.61 -13.11 -10.87
C ARG A 30 -29.67 -11.73 -10.21
N ALA A 31 -30.36 -10.80 -10.85
CA ALA A 31 -30.53 -9.44 -10.33
C ALA A 31 -31.32 -9.41 -9.01
N SER A 32 -32.24 -10.34 -8.80
CA SER A 32 -33.05 -10.43 -7.57
C SER A 32 -32.17 -10.72 -6.34
N THR A 33 -31.24 -11.67 -6.45
CA THR A 33 -30.32 -12.03 -5.35
C THR A 33 -29.35 -10.90 -5.05
N TYR A 34 -28.89 -10.19 -6.08
CA TYR A 34 -28.05 -9.00 -5.91
C TYR A 34 -28.79 -7.87 -5.17
N ILE A 35 -30.02 -7.52 -5.60
CA ILE A 35 -30.83 -6.48 -4.93
C ILE A 35 -31.16 -6.88 -3.49
N GLN A 36 -31.48 -8.16 -3.25
CA GLN A 36 -31.71 -8.66 -1.90
C GLN A 36 -30.45 -8.52 -1.04
N SER A 37 -29.28 -8.89 -1.56
CA SER A 37 -28.00 -8.75 -0.87
C SER A 37 -27.70 -7.29 -0.52
N LEU A 38 -27.99 -6.35 -1.42
CA LEU A 38 -27.84 -4.92 -1.14
C LEU A 38 -28.74 -4.45 0.00
N LYS A 39 -30.00 -4.91 0.04
CA LYS A 39 -30.94 -4.59 1.13
C LYS A 39 -30.46 -5.17 2.46
N GLU A 40 -30.04 -6.44 2.47
CA GLU A 40 -29.50 -7.11 3.65
C GLU A 40 -28.28 -6.38 4.19
N VAL A 41 -27.34 -6.02 3.31
CA VAL A 41 -26.17 -5.22 3.69
C VAL A 41 -26.57 -3.88 4.30
N PHE A 42 -27.52 -3.15 3.69
CA PHE A 42 -27.93 -1.84 4.20
C PHE A 42 -28.54 -1.95 5.60
N VAL A 43 -29.42 -2.93 5.84
CA VAL A 43 -30.02 -3.19 7.16
C VAL A 43 -28.94 -3.58 8.18
N ASN A 44 -28.05 -4.50 7.80
CA ASN A 44 -26.99 -5.00 8.66
C ASN A 44 -25.93 -3.93 9.00
N LEU A 45 -25.72 -2.94 8.11
CA LEU A 45 -24.86 -1.78 8.36
C LEU A 45 -25.51 -0.72 9.28
N MET A 46 -26.82 -0.77 9.52
CA MET A 46 -27.45 0.09 10.52
C MET A 46 -27.23 -0.43 11.95
N ASP A 47 -27.02 -1.74 12.13
CA ASP A 47 -26.71 -2.37 13.41
C ASP A 47 -25.35 -3.10 13.38
N ILE A 48 -24.30 -2.32 13.16
CA ILE A 48 -22.91 -2.80 13.07
C ILE A 48 -22.46 -3.52 14.36
N SER A 49 -22.99 -3.11 15.51
CA SER A 49 -22.68 -3.70 16.82
C SER A 49 -23.04 -5.19 16.90
N ASN A 50 -24.17 -5.58 16.32
CA ASN A 50 -24.67 -6.95 16.40
C ASN A 50 -24.28 -7.81 15.20
N LEU A 51 -23.49 -7.27 14.27
CA LEU A 51 -22.93 -8.04 13.17
C LEU A 51 -22.12 -9.21 13.70
N GLN A 52 -22.42 -10.40 13.21
CA GLN A 52 -21.66 -11.60 13.51
C GLN A 52 -20.76 -11.92 12.31
N TYR A 53 -19.66 -12.64 12.51
CA TYR A 53 -18.85 -13.21 11.41
C TYR A 53 -18.95 -14.74 11.31
N VAL A 54 -19.23 -15.41 12.44
CA VAL A 54 -19.70 -16.81 12.52
C VAL A 54 -20.95 -16.84 13.41
N ARG A 55 -21.82 -17.85 13.25
CA ARG A 55 -23.02 -17.99 14.10
C ARG A 55 -22.63 -17.95 15.58
N GLY A 56 -23.19 -16.99 16.32
CA GLY A 56 -22.92 -16.80 17.76
C GLY A 56 -21.61 -16.07 18.10
N LYS A 57 -20.86 -15.57 17.10
CA LYS A 57 -19.63 -14.77 17.32
C LYS A 57 -19.73 -13.40 16.66
N PHE A 58 -19.66 -12.35 17.48
CA PHE A 58 -19.70 -10.96 17.02
C PHE A 58 -18.45 -10.57 16.23
N LEU A 59 -18.65 -9.75 15.19
CA LEU A 59 -17.60 -9.21 14.32
C LEU A 59 -16.64 -8.32 15.10
N PHE A 60 -17.18 -7.48 15.99
CA PHE A 60 -16.41 -6.67 16.90
C PHE A 60 -16.32 -7.36 18.26
N PRO A 61 -15.14 -7.37 18.92
CA PRO A 61 -13.93 -6.62 18.58
C PRO A 61 -12.95 -7.36 17.64
N GLN A 62 -13.28 -8.59 17.21
CA GLN A 62 -12.35 -9.47 16.48
C GLN A 62 -11.78 -8.81 15.22
N LEU A 63 -12.62 -8.11 14.45
CA LEU A 63 -12.19 -7.41 13.24
C LEU A 63 -11.10 -6.37 13.51
N PHE A 64 -11.18 -5.64 14.64
CA PHE A 64 -10.18 -4.65 14.99
C PHE A 64 -8.80 -5.27 15.28
N VAL A 65 -8.78 -6.47 15.84
CA VAL A 65 -7.52 -7.20 16.10
C VAL A 65 -6.82 -7.49 14.77
N HIS A 66 -7.55 -8.04 13.79
CA HIS A 66 -7.00 -8.35 12.47
C HIS A 66 -6.64 -7.09 11.67
N TYR A 67 -7.46 -6.05 11.75
CA TYR A 67 -7.18 -4.75 11.15
C TYR A 67 -5.88 -4.13 11.67
N LYS A 68 -5.64 -4.22 12.98
CA LYS A 68 -4.40 -3.72 13.59
C LYS A 68 -3.17 -4.41 13.00
N GLU A 69 -3.22 -5.73 12.82
CA GLU A 69 -2.12 -6.49 12.21
C GLU A 69 -1.85 -6.04 10.77
N THR A 70 -2.89 -5.93 9.95
CA THR A 70 -2.79 -5.42 8.57
C THR A 70 -2.17 -4.03 8.53
N ILE A 71 -2.64 -3.09 9.36
CA ILE A 71 -2.12 -1.73 9.39
C ILE A 71 -0.66 -1.66 9.84
N VAL A 72 -0.27 -2.44 10.84
CA VAL A 72 1.12 -2.44 11.32
C VAL A 72 2.05 -2.90 10.20
N ILE A 73 1.71 -3.99 9.51
CA ILE A 73 2.52 -4.50 8.39
C ILE A 73 2.55 -3.50 7.25
N PHE A 74 1.38 -2.95 6.89
CA PHE A 74 1.24 -1.95 5.83
C PHE A 74 2.11 -0.72 6.12
N LEU A 75 1.92 -0.06 7.26
CA LEU A 75 2.63 1.19 7.58
C LEU A 75 4.13 0.96 7.73
N ALA A 76 4.54 -0.13 8.39
CA ALA A 76 5.96 -0.43 8.54
C ALA A 76 6.63 -0.65 7.18
N ALA A 77 6.03 -1.47 6.30
CA ALA A 77 6.55 -1.69 4.96
C ALA A 77 6.57 -0.39 4.15
N PHE A 78 5.49 0.41 4.21
CA PHE A 78 5.41 1.70 3.51
C PHE A 78 6.56 2.64 3.87
N PHE A 79 6.79 2.87 5.17
CA PHE A 79 7.83 3.80 5.62
C PHE A 79 9.24 3.27 5.37
N ILE A 80 9.48 1.97 5.56
CA ILE A 80 10.76 1.33 5.23
C ILE A 80 11.03 1.49 3.74
N SER A 81 10.08 1.12 2.88
CA SER A 81 10.23 1.22 1.43
C SER A 81 10.44 2.65 0.97
N LEU A 82 9.70 3.61 1.53
CA LEU A 82 9.85 5.02 1.18
C LEU A 82 11.26 5.51 1.55
N PHE A 83 11.73 5.19 2.76
CA PHE A 83 13.07 5.57 3.21
C PHE A 83 14.17 4.95 2.35
N VAL A 84 14.12 3.63 2.14
CA VAL A 84 15.10 2.90 1.32
C VAL A 84 15.06 3.42 -0.12
N ALA A 85 13.89 3.69 -0.68
CA ALA A 85 13.76 4.24 -2.02
C ALA A 85 14.41 5.63 -2.12
N PHE A 86 14.21 6.51 -1.15
CA PHE A 86 14.90 7.80 -1.10
C PHE A 86 16.42 7.64 -1.04
N CYS A 87 16.94 6.72 -0.22
CA CYS A 87 18.36 6.44 -0.15
C CYS A 87 18.91 5.95 -1.51
N ILE A 88 18.23 4.99 -2.14
CA ILE A 88 18.61 4.47 -3.47
C ILE A 88 18.60 5.59 -4.51
N VAL A 89 17.53 6.39 -4.57
CA VAL A 89 17.41 7.48 -5.54
C VAL A 89 18.45 8.56 -5.30
N TYR A 90 18.72 8.92 -4.03
CA TYR A 90 19.77 9.86 -3.69
C TYR A 90 21.14 9.39 -4.19
N VAL A 91 21.46 8.09 -4.01
CA VAL A 91 22.68 7.49 -4.56
C VAL A 91 22.68 7.54 -6.10
N ILE A 92 21.58 7.19 -6.76
CA ILE A 92 21.45 7.27 -8.23
C ILE A 92 21.70 8.70 -8.73
N MET A 93 21.12 9.72 -8.09
CA MET A 93 21.19 11.12 -8.50
C MET A 93 22.53 11.79 -8.18
N SER A 94 23.25 11.27 -7.17
CA SER A 94 24.59 11.71 -6.78
C SER A 94 25.71 11.03 -7.59
N SER A 95 25.39 9.95 -8.30
CA SER A 95 26.38 9.11 -8.99
C SER A 95 26.72 9.59 -10.41
N SER A 96 27.80 9.01 -10.95
CA SER A 96 28.19 9.19 -12.36
C SER A 96 27.17 8.56 -13.33
N PRO A 97 27.08 9.03 -14.58
CA PRO A 97 26.09 8.52 -15.55
C PRO A 97 26.15 7.00 -15.77
N ARG A 98 27.35 6.40 -15.69
CA ARG A 98 27.55 4.95 -15.83
C ARG A 98 26.90 4.17 -14.69
N ILE A 99 27.09 4.62 -13.45
CA ILE A 99 26.53 3.98 -12.26
C ILE A 99 25.01 4.17 -12.25
N GLN A 100 24.53 5.37 -12.59
CA GLN A 100 23.12 5.67 -12.76
C GLN A 100 22.46 4.69 -13.74
N HIS A 101 23.04 4.50 -14.92
CA HIS A 101 22.53 3.56 -15.91
C HIS A 101 22.50 2.11 -15.38
N ARG A 102 23.57 1.64 -14.73
CA ARG A 102 23.60 0.27 -14.18
C ARG A 102 22.54 0.03 -13.12
N ILE A 103 22.38 0.94 -12.16
CA ILE A 103 21.39 0.79 -11.08
C ILE A 103 19.98 0.82 -11.68
N LYS A 104 19.69 1.75 -12.60
CA LYS A 104 18.39 1.82 -13.27
C LYS A 104 18.08 0.57 -14.09
N SER A 105 19.03 0.07 -14.88
CA SER A 105 18.84 -1.15 -15.65
C SER A 105 18.56 -2.36 -14.76
N PHE A 106 19.24 -2.46 -13.61
CA PHE A 106 18.96 -3.50 -12.62
C PHE A 106 17.56 -3.37 -12.01
N LEU A 107 17.10 -2.16 -11.70
CA LEU A 107 15.75 -1.93 -11.17
C LEU A 107 14.66 -2.23 -12.20
N ILE A 108 14.87 -1.87 -13.47
CA ILE A 108 13.96 -2.22 -14.57
C ILE A 108 13.88 -3.74 -14.75
N PHE A 109 15.01 -4.44 -14.62
CA PHE A 109 15.02 -5.90 -14.62
C PHE A 109 14.19 -6.48 -13.47
N LEU A 110 14.38 -5.99 -12.24
CA LEU A 110 13.57 -6.43 -11.09
C LEU A 110 12.08 -6.13 -11.27
N GLU A 111 11.73 -4.98 -11.84
CA GLU A 111 10.35 -4.61 -12.14
C GLU A 111 9.70 -5.53 -13.19
N SER A 112 10.51 -6.08 -14.10
CA SER A 112 10.01 -7.03 -15.10
C SER A 112 9.58 -8.37 -14.48
N ILE A 113 9.94 -8.62 -13.22
CA ILE A 113 9.53 -9.80 -12.46
C ILE A 113 8.16 -9.52 -11.81
N PRO A 114 7.16 -10.40 -12.00
CA PRO A 114 5.89 -10.31 -11.27
C PRO A 114 6.07 -10.19 -9.75
N ASP A 115 5.33 -9.28 -9.12
CA ASP A 115 5.48 -8.99 -7.68
C ASP A 115 5.33 -10.24 -6.80
N ILE A 116 4.41 -11.13 -7.14
CA ILE A 116 4.21 -12.39 -6.43
C ILE A 116 5.47 -13.28 -6.46
N LEU A 117 6.21 -13.27 -7.58
CA LEU A 117 7.46 -14.01 -7.70
C LEU A 117 8.58 -13.33 -6.91
N LEU A 118 8.61 -12.00 -6.84
CA LEU A 118 9.53 -11.27 -5.97
C LEU A 118 9.27 -11.60 -4.49
N ILE A 119 8.00 -11.62 -4.07
CA ILE A 119 7.59 -11.97 -2.71
C ILE A 119 8.02 -13.40 -2.39
N LEU A 120 7.62 -14.37 -3.21
CA LEU A 120 7.99 -15.78 -3.02
C LEU A 120 9.51 -16.00 -3.06
N GLY A 121 10.19 -15.38 -4.02
CA GLY A 121 11.64 -15.44 -4.14
C GLY A 121 12.35 -14.87 -2.91
N SER A 122 11.87 -13.73 -2.39
CA SER A 122 12.40 -13.14 -1.17
C SER A 122 12.18 -14.03 0.06
N GLN A 123 11.03 -14.69 0.16
CA GLN A 123 10.75 -15.66 1.22
C GLN A 123 11.72 -16.84 1.17
N ILE A 124 11.90 -17.44 -0.01
CA ILE A 124 12.82 -18.57 -0.21
C ILE A 124 14.26 -18.14 0.13
N LEU A 125 14.68 -16.96 -0.30
CA LEU A 125 16.00 -16.41 -0.03
C LEU A 125 16.23 -16.24 1.48
N VAL A 126 15.27 -15.66 2.21
CA VAL A 126 15.39 -15.50 3.66
C VAL A 126 15.46 -16.85 4.37
N ILE A 127 14.65 -17.83 3.97
CA ILE A 127 14.69 -19.20 4.53
C ILE A 127 16.05 -19.86 4.25
N TRP A 128 16.56 -19.73 3.03
CA TRP A 128 17.86 -20.26 2.64
C TRP A 128 19.00 -19.61 3.43
N PHE A 129 18.98 -18.28 3.57
CA PHE A 129 19.96 -17.52 4.35
C PHE A 129 19.94 -17.92 5.84
N PHE A 130 18.75 -18.09 6.41
CA PHE A 130 18.59 -18.56 7.78
C PHE A 130 19.19 -19.94 7.99
N LYS A 131 18.90 -20.89 7.08
CA LYS A 131 19.44 -22.26 7.17
C LYS A 131 20.96 -22.29 7.14
N GLN A 132 21.60 -21.36 6.42
CA GLN A 132 23.06 -21.31 6.32
C GLN A 132 23.74 -20.59 7.48
N THR A 133 23.17 -19.48 7.93
CA THR A 133 23.82 -18.63 8.94
C THR A 133 23.40 -18.95 10.37
N GLY A 134 22.26 -19.63 10.55
CA GLY A 134 21.57 -19.73 11.84
C GLY A 134 21.11 -18.38 12.40
N PHE A 135 21.48 -17.27 11.76
CA PHE A 135 21.14 -15.92 12.12
C PHE A 135 19.86 -15.55 11.42
N LEU A 136 18.98 -14.99 12.21
CA LEU A 136 17.69 -14.62 11.75
C LEU A 136 17.45 -13.15 12.06
N PRO A 137 17.54 -12.28 11.05
CA PRO A 137 17.32 -10.85 11.27
C PRO A 137 15.89 -10.56 11.77
N PHE A 138 14.95 -11.49 11.54
CA PHE A 138 13.56 -11.42 11.94
C PHE A 138 13.12 -12.75 12.56
N GLN A 139 12.87 -12.81 13.87
CA GLN A 139 12.55 -14.06 14.59
C GLN A 139 11.51 -14.95 13.87
N ILE A 140 11.88 -16.20 13.58
CA ILE A 140 11.10 -17.29 12.98
C ILE A 140 11.22 -18.40 14.02
N ALA A 141 10.41 -18.31 15.07
CA ALA A 141 9.92 -19.46 15.79
C ALA A 141 8.90 -18.99 16.81
N ALA A 142 7.78 -19.70 16.84
CA ALA A 142 6.63 -19.53 17.70
C ALA A 142 6.93 -19.94 19.15
N ILE A 143 7.90 -19.29 19.79
CA ILE A 143 8.23 -19.50 21.20
C ILE A 143 8.22 -18.13 21.88
N GLY A 144 7.05 -17.72 22.40
CA GLY A 144 6.99 -16.59 23.35
C GLY A 144 5.98 -15.47 23.08
N GLY A 145 5.14 -15.56 22.05
CA GLY A 145 4.02 -14.60 21.89
C GLY A 145 4.37 -13.22 21.35
N GLU A 146 5.62 -12.98 20.94
CA GLU A 146 5.96 -11.80 20.15
C GLU A 146 5.63 -12.01 18.67
N SER A 147 4.80 -11.14 18.14
CA SER A 147 4.24 -11.20 16.79
C SER A 147 5.34 -11.23 15.72
N ILE A 148 5.42 -12.34 14.98
CA ILE A 148 6.33 -12.56 13.84
C ILE A 148 5.88 -11.67 12.67
N ARG A 149 6.17 -10.37 12.74
CA ARG A 149 5.79 -9.37 11.71
C ARG A 149 6.94 -8.96 10.80
N GLY A 150 8.18 -9.17 11.23
CA GLY A 150 9.37 -8.67 10.53
C GLY A 150 9.53 -9.24 9.11
N LEU A 151 9.30 -10.54 8.94
CA LEU A 151 9.43 -11.19 7.64
C LEU A 151 8.35 -10.75 6.63
N PRO A 152 7.04 -10.72 6.98
CA PRO A 152 6.01 -10.10 6.14
C PRO A 152 6.33 -8.65 5.74
N ILE A 153 6.80 -7.84 6.70
CA ILE A 153 7.17 -6.43 6.46
C ILE A 153 8.31 -6.35 5.45
N PHE A 154 9.37 -7.13 5.65
CA PHE A 154 10.53 -7.16 4.76
C PHE A 154 10.15 -7.59 3.34
N CYS A 155 9.42 -8.70 3.20
CA CYS A 155 9.00 -9.21 1.90
C CYS A 155 8.06 -8.24 1.17
N LEU A 156 7.15 -7.57 1.87
CA LEU A 156 6.29 -6.52 1.29
C LEU A 156 7.10 -5.28 0.89
N SER A 157 8.16 -4.97 1.63
CA SER A 157 8.97 -3.77 1.40
C SER A 157 9.75 -3.83 0.08
N ILE A 158 10.09 -5.01 -0.43
CA ILE A 158 10.88 -5.18 -1.65
C ILE A 158 10.15 -4.65 -2.90
N PRO A 159 8.99 -5.21 -3.32
CA PRO A 159 8.27 -4.72 -4.51
C PRO A 159 7.85 -3.26 -4.34
N THR A 160 7.46 -2.88 -3.12
CA THR A 160 7.10 -1.50 -2.78
C THR A 160 8.27 -0.52 -2.95
N THR A 161 9.49 -0.92 -2.58
CA THR A 161 10.69 -0.10 -2.77
C THR A 161 10.99 0.09 -4.25
N ILE A 162 10.92 -0.97 -5.06
CA ILE A 162 11.16 -0.91 -6.50
C ILE A 162 10.20 0.09 -7.15
N LEU A 163 8.90 0.02 -6.80
CA LEU A 163 7.89 0.96 -7.28
C LEU A 163 8.18 2.40 -6.85
N PHE A 164 8.53 2.64 -5.58
CA PHE A 164 8.87 3.99 -5.12
C PHE A 164 10.12 4.54 -5.80
N VAL A 165 11.17 3.72 -5.98
CA VAL A 165 12.38 4.16 -6.68
C VAL A 165 12.05 4.60 -8.10
N LYS A 166 11.25 3.83 -8.85
CA LYS A 166 10.83 4.20 -10.21
C LYS A 166 10.18 5.57 -10.24
N ILE A 167 9.19 5.79 -9.37
CA ILE A 167 8.43 7.04 -9.31
C ILE A 167 9.34 8.20 -8.88
N LEU A 168 10.17 8.00 -7.86
CA LEU A 168 11.11 9.02 -7.40
C LEU A 168 12.13 9.37 -8.48
N VAL A 169 12.72 8.40 -9.19
CA VAL A 169 13.64 8.65 -10.30
C VAL A 169 13.00 9.58 -11.33
N LEU A 170 11.77 9.26 -11.79
CA LEU A 170 11.04 10.10 -12.75
C LEU A 170 10.82 11.52 -12.22
N ARG A 171 10.53 11.67 -10.92
CA ARG A 171 10.31 13.00 -10.32
C ARG A 171 11.58 13.80 -10.18
N PHE A 172 12.68 13.17 -9.76
CA PHE A 172 13.98 13.83 -9.71
C PHE A 172 14.43 14.28 -11.11
N GLU A 173 14.19 13.47 -12.14
CA GLU A 173 14.51 13.82 -13.53
C GLU A 173 13.66 14.99 -14.02
N ASN A 174 12.35 14.95 -13.85
CA ASN A 174 11.47 16.07 -14.23
C ASN A 174 11.81 17.36 -13.47
N GLU A 175 12.23 17.26 -12.19
CA GLU A 175 12.62 18.42 -11.40
C GLU A 175 13.96 19.01 -11.87
N LEU A 176 14.89 18.17 -12.35
CA LEU A 176 16.18 18.58 -12.91
C LEU A 176 16.06 19.37 -14.23
N GLU A 177 14.95 19.21 -14.95
CA GLU A 177 14.67 19.87 -16.23
C GLU A 177 14.06 21.27 -16.08
N LYS A 178 13.70 21.70 -14.87
CA LYS A 178 13.04 22.99 -14.62
C LYS A 178 14.01 24.19 -14.80
N ASP A 179 13.48 25.31 -15.28
CA ASP A 179 14.25 26.54 -15.59
C ASP A 179 15.08 27.08 -14.41
N TYR A 180 14.57 26.95 -13.17
CA TYR A 180 15.31 27.41 -12.00
C TYR A 180 16.61 26.59 -11.79
N VAL A 181 16.64 25.32 -12.23
CA VAL A 181 17.84 24.48 -12.19
C VAL A 181 18.85 24.94 -13.23
N LEU A 182 18.38 25.29 -14.43
CA LEU A 182 19.23 25.88 -15.47
C LEU A 182 19.85 27.20 -14.99
N PHE A 183 19.06 28.07 -14.37
CA PHE A 183 19.54 29.31 -13.76
C PHE A 183 20.57 29.07 -12.65
N ALA A 184 20.32 28.09 -11.77
CA ALA A 184 21.26 27.70 -10.72
C ALA A 184 22.61 27.21 -11.29
N LYS A 185 22.58 26.42 -12.37
CA LYS A 185 23.79 25.98 -13.10
C LYS A 185 24.52 27.15 -13.75
N ALA A 186 23.80 28.09 -14.38
CA ALA A 186 24.38 29.28 -14.99
C ALA A 186 25.06 30.20 -13.96
N LYS A 187 24.59 30.19 -12.70
CA LYS A 187 25.23 30.86 -11.56
C LYS A 187 26.50 30.15 -11.05
N GLY A 188 26.85 28.98 -11.60
CA GLY A 188 28.03 28.21 -11.20
C GLY A 188 27.82 27.36 -9.93
N LEU A 189 26.57 27.11 -9.50
CA LEU A 189 26.32 26.21 -8.38
C LEU A 189 26.66 24.77 -8.78
N ASP A 190 27.34 24.05 -7.88
CA ASP A 190 27.70 22.66 -8.11
C ASP A 190 26.46 21.74 -8.03
N ARG A 191 26.58 20.58 -8.68
CA ARG A 191 25.48 19.60 -8.78
C ARG A 191 24.97 19.14 -7.42
N PHE A 192 25.85 18.97 -6.42
CA PHE A 192 25.46 18.51 -5.09
C PHE A 192 24.71 19.59 -4.32
N HIS A 193 25.13 20.85 -4.42
CA HIS A 193 24.37 21.96 -3.83
C HIS A 193 22.98 22.10 -4.43
N ILE A 194 22.86 21.96 -5.76
CA ILE A 194 21.56 22.01 -6.44
C ILE A 194 20.66 20.85 -5.96
N LEU A 195 21.20 19.63 -5.90
CA LEU A 195 20.47 18.45 -5.47
C LEU A 195 19.95 18.59 -4.02
N ASN A 196 20.82 18.95 -3.08
CA ASN A 196 20.50 18.99 -1.66
C ASN A 196 19.62 20.17 -1.27
N ARG A 197 19.85 21.35 -1.84
CA ARG A 197 19.18 22.58 -1.40
C ARG A 197 17.89 22.87 -2.16
N HIS A 198 17.82 22.48 -3.43
CA HIS A 198 16.68 22.82 -4.28
C HIS A 198 15.83 21.59 -4.64
N ILE A 199 16.45 20.54 -5.18
CA ILE A 199 15.70 19.42 -5.76
C ILE A 199 15.08 18.55 -4.67
N LEU A 200 15.87 18.12 -3.67
CA LEU A 200 15.39 17.24 -2.59
C LEU A 200 14.16 17.81 -1.88
N ARG A 201 14.19 19.10 -1.56
CA ARG A 201 13.07 19.81 -0.91
C ARG A 201 11.81 19.78 -1.78
N ASN A 202 11.94 20.01 -3.08
CA ASN A 202 10.79 20.03 -3.99
C ASN A 202 10.22 18.62 -4.22
N VAL A 203 11.09 17.61 -4.43
CA VAL A 203 10.64 16.24 -4.68
C VAL A 203 10.01 15.61 -3.44
N LEU A 204 10.51 15.88 -2.23
CA LEU A 204 9.89 15.39 -0.99
C LEU A 204 8.43 15.82 -0.86
N LEU A 205 8.13 17.08 -1.21
CA LEU A 205 6.77 17.61 -1.21
C LEU A 205 5.90 16.89 -2.25
N SER A 206 6.41 16.71 -3.47
CA SER A 206 5.71 16.02 -4.55
C SER A 206 5.47 14.53 -4.27
N THR A 207 6.36 13.88 -3.54
CA THR A 207 6.28 12.43 -3.27
C THR A 207 5.02 12.06 -2.50
N LEU A 208 4.59 12.89 -1.56
CA LEU A 208 3.38 12.67 -0.76
C LEU A 208 2.11 12.66 -1.62
N PHE A 209 2.08 13.37 -2.75
CA PHE A 209 0.96 13.35 -3.68
C PHE A 209 0.85 12.02 -4.43
N PHE A 210 1.97 11.48 -4.89
CA PHE A 210 2.01 10.23 -5.66
C PHE A 210 1.91 8.98 -4.78
N ALA A 211 2.21 9.10 -3.47
CA ALA A 211 1.93 8.05 -2.50
C ALA A 211 0.47 7.56 -2.59
N LYS A 212 -0.48 8.43 -2.98
CA LYS A 212 -1.89 8.09 -3.14
C LYS A 212 -2.15 6.89 -4.05
N THR A 213 -1.54 6.86 -5.22
CA THR A 213 -1.75 5.79 -6.19
C THR A 213 -1.07 4.49 -5.76
N ASN A 214 0.05 4.60 -5.01
CA ASN A 214 0.82 3.44 -4.56
C ASN A 214 0.17 2.69 -3.39
N ILE A 215 -0.66 3.35 -2.58
CA ILE A 215 -1.35 2.69 -1.46
C ILE A 215 -2.19 1.49 -1.95
N PHE A 216 -2.93 1.64 -3.05
CA PHE A 216 -3.75 0.55 -3.58
C PHE A 216 -2.92 -0.61 -4.11
N PHE A 217 -1.81 -0.31 -4.79
CA PHE A 217 -0.86 -1.33 -5.24
C PHE A 217 -0.27 -2.11 -4.05
N MET A 218 0.08 -1.40 -2.98
CA MET A 218 0.64 -2.00 -1.77
C MET A 218 -0.40 -2.84 -1.01
N LEU A 219 -1.67 -2.42 -0.99
CA LEU A 219 -2.79 -3.21 -0.44
C LEU A 219 -2.98 -4.52 -1.21
N SER A 220 -2.89 -4.49 -2.54
CA SER A 220 -2.97 -5.70 -3.37
C SER A 220 -1.84 -6.69 -3.06
N ASN A 221 -0.61 -6.18 -2.86
CA ASN A 221 0.53 -7.02 -2.46
C ASN A 221 0.41 -7.51 -1.01
N LEU A 222 -0.18 -6.72 -0.11
CA LEU A 222 -0.39 -7.12 1.28
C LEU A 222 -1.33 -8.32 1.42
N TYR A 223 -2.37 -8.43 0.57
CA TYR A 223 -3.22 -9.63 0.50
C TYR A 223 -2.39 -10.90 0.27
N ILE A 224 -1.46 -10.85 -0.69
CA ILE A 224 -0.57 -11.96 -1.02
C ILE A 224 0.35 -12.29 0.17
N ILE A 225 0.89 -11.27 0.82
CA ILE A 225 1.75 -11.41 2.00
C ILE A 225 1.00 -12.07 3.16
N GLU A 226 -0.18 -11.57 3.52
CA GLU A 226 -0.98 -12.18 4.59
C GLU A 226 -1.31 -13.63 4.29
N TRP A 227 -1.59 -13.96 3.02
CA TRP A 227 -1.86 -15.32 2.61
C TRP A 227 -0.63 -16.24 2.68
N ILE A 228 0.49 -15.84 2.07
CA ILE A 228 1.72 -16.65 2.01
C ILE A 228 2.31 -16.88 3.41
N PHE A 229 2.30 -15.84 4.25
CA PHE A 229 2.85 -15.91 5.60
C PHE A 229 1.82 -16.33 6.65
N ASN A 230 0.59 -16.66 6.26
CA ASN A 230 -0.52 -16.98 7.15
C ASN A 230 -0.65 -15.99 8.32
N THR A 231 -0.48 -14.70 8.02
CA THR A 231 -0.51 -13.66 9.04
C THR A 231 -1.96 -13.38 9.43
N SER A 232 -2.21 -13.12 10.72
CA SER A 232 -3.55 -12.87 11.27
C SER A 232 -4.08 -11.47 10.92
N GLY A 233 -3.97 -11.04 9.66
CA GLY A 233 -4.53 -9.80 9.16
C GLY A 233 -5.97 -9.92 8.64
N ILE A 234 -6.52 -8.80 8.20
CA ILE A 234 -7.92 -8.65 7.79
C ILE A 234 -8.24 -9.47 6.53
N PHE A 235 -7.29 -9.65 5.62
CA PHE A 235 -7.52 -10.42 4.39
C PHE A 235 -7.57 -11.91 4.69
N MET A 236 -6.70 -12.39 5.57
CA MET A 236 -6.76 -13.77 6.04
C MET A 236 -7.98 -14.05 6.90
N PHE A 237 -8.39 -13.08 7.73
CA PHE A 237 -9.66 -13.15 8.46
C PHE A 237 -10.83 -13.35 7.50
N LEU A 238 -10.95 -12.53 6.46
CA LEU A 238 -12.00 -12.66 5.43
C LEU A 238 -11.94 -14.01 4.72
N LYS A 239 -10.75 -14.50 4.38
CA LYS A 239 -10.58 -15.78 3.69
C LYS A 239 -10.98 -16.99 4.55
N SER A 240 -10.71 -16.94 5.85
CA SER A 240 -10.83 -18.10 6.75
C SER A 240 -12.27 -18.56 7.02
N TYR A 241 -13.28 -17.76 6.69
CA TYR A 241 -14.68 -18.10 6.90
C TYR A 241 -15.35 -18.47 5.58
N GLU A 242 -15.73 -19.74 5.46
CA GLU A 242 -16.52 -20.24 4.34
C GLU A 242 -17.84 -19.45 4.25
N GLY A 243 -18.07 -18.85 3.08
CA GLY A 243 -19.22 -17.97 2.86
C GLY A 243 -19.01 -16.59 3.48
N ILE A 244 -18.00 -15.85 2.98
CA ILE A 244 -17.81 -14.43 3.28
C ILE A 244 -19.18 -13.74 3.24
N ARG A 245 -19.68 -13.39 4.43
CA ARG A 245 -20.82 -12.51 4.56
C ARG A 245 -20.44 -11.21 3.88
N VAL A 246 -21.23 -10.82 2.90
CA VAL A 246 -20.97 -9.64 2.06
C VAL A 246 -20.78 -8.40 2.95
N GLU A 247 -21.52 -8.34 4.06
CA GLU A 247 -21.42 -7.33 5.10
C GLU A 247 -20.05 -7.29 5.76
N VAL A 248 -19.50 -8.45 6.13
CA VAL A 248 -18.18 -8.54 6.79
C VAL A 248 -17.08 -8.06 5.84
N PHE A 249 -17.17 -8.44 4.56
CA PHE A 249 -16.27 -7.93 3.53
C PHE A 249 -16.37 -6.41 3.38
N ILE A 250 -17.59 -5.88 3.24
CA ILE A 250 -17.83 -4.45 3.06
C ILE A 250 -17.32 -3.67 4.27
N VAL A 251 -17.65 -4.09 5.50
CA VAL A 251 -17.15 -3.44 6.73
C VAL A 251 -15.62 -3.46 6.79
N SER A 252 -14.98 -4.57 6.41
CA SER A 252 -13.52 -4.69 6.38
C SER A 252 -12.89 -3.73 5.37
N VAL A 253 -13.46 -3.63 4.15
CA VAL A 253 -12.99 -2.70 3.12
C VAL A 253 -13.22 -1.24 3.55
N LEU A 254 -14.36 -0.92 4.16
CA LEU A 254 -14.65 0.40 4.70
C LEU A 254 -13.65 0.79 5.79
N LEU A 255 -13.27 -0.16 6.66
CA LEU A 255 -12.29 0.06 7.73
C LEU A 255 -10.89 0.42 7.19
N ILE A 256 -10.53 -0.08 6.01
CA ILE A 256 -9.31 0.32 5.29
C ILE A 256 -9.51 1.67 4.56
N TYR A 257 -10.63 1.82 3.86
CA TYR A 257 -10.91 2.97 2.99
C TYR A 257 -11.08 4.29 3.77
N ILE A 258 -11.87 4.30 4.86
CA ILE A 258 -12.24 5.52 5.58
C ILE A 258 -10.99 6.27 6.11
N PRO A 259 -10.04 5.63 6.82
CA PRO A 259 -8.81 6.29 7.26
C PRO A 259 -7.98 6.85 6.11
N ILE A 260 -7.85 6.09 5.02
CA ILE A 260 -7.09 6.51 3.83
C ILE A 260 -7.75 7.73 3.17
N PHE A 261 -9.07 7.73 3.04
CA PHE A 261 -9.83 8.85 2.51
C PHE A 261 -9.64 10.12 3.37
N ILE A 262 -9.80 9.99 4.69
CA ILE A 262 -9.61 11.09 5.63
C ILE A 262 -8.19 11.65 5.52
N LEU A 263 -7.18 10.76 5.52
CA LEU A 263 -5.78 11.14 5.41
C LEU A 263 -5.50 11.93 4.13
N PHE A 264 -5.98 11.47 2.97
CA PHE A 264 -5.76 12.20 1.71
C PHE A 264 -6.50 13.53 1.64
N LYS A 265 -7.70 13.62 2.25
CA LYS A 265 -8.45 14.89 2.30
C LYS A 265 -7.79 15.89 3.22
N LEU A 266 -7.33 15.44 4.39
CA LEU A 266 -6.58 16.26 5.33
C LEU A 266 -5.29 16.76 4.70
N PHE A 267 -4.54 15.87 4.03
CA PHE A 267 -3.34 16.24 3.27
C PHE A 267 -3.66 17.30 2.20
N HIS A 268 -4.71 17.10 1.40
CA HIS A 268 -5.13 18.06 0.38
C HIS A 268 -5.53 19.43 0.97
N TYR A 269 -6.14 19.45 2.16
CA TYR A 269 -6.56 20.67 2.82
C TYR A 269 -5.39 21.45 3.42
N LEU A 270 -4.42 20.76 4.03
CA LEU A 270 -3.27 21.39 4.69
C LEU A 270 -2.27 22.02 3.70
N ILE A 271 -2.27 21.61 2.44
CA ILE A 271 -1.27 22.08 1.48
C ILE A 271 -1.72 23.37 0.80
N PRO A 272 -0.88 24.43 0.80
CA PRO A 272 -1.17 25.69 0.14
C PRO A 272 -1.47 25.51 -1.36
N ALA A 273 -2.46 26.26 -1.86
CA ALA A 273 -2.86 26.23 -3.28
C ALA A 273 -1.68 26.48 -4.24
N ALA A 274 -0.74 27.35 -3.87
CA ALA A 274 0.47 27.65 -4.64
C ALA A 274 1.40 26.44 -4.87
N MET A 275 1.30 25.40 -4.03
CA MET A 275 2.05 24.15 -4.22
C MET A 275 1.28 23.17 -5.12
N LYS A 276 -0.05 23.27 -5.17
CA LYS A 276 -0.92 22.43 -6.03
C LYS A 276 -0.73 22.71 -7.52
N GLU A 277 -0.42 23.96 -7.89
CA GLU A 277 -0.17 24.36 -9.28
C GLU A 277 1.22 23.93 -9.82
N ARG A 278 2.15 23.55 -8.94
CA ARG A 278 3.52 23.15 -9.30
C ARG A 278 3.70 21.64 -9.46
N LEU A 279 2.62 20.87 -9.28
CA LEU A 279 2.54 19.41 -9.24
C LEU A 279 1.83 18.85 -10.46
#